data_AF-A0A1E4LIC5-F1
#
_entry.id   AF-A0A1E4LIC5-F1
#
_cell.length_a   1.000
_cell.length_b   1.000
_cell.length_c   1.000
_cell.angle_alpha   90.00
_cell.angle_beta   90.00
_cell.angle_gamma   90.00
#
_symmetry.space_group_name_H-M   'P 1'
#
loop_
_entity.id
_entity.type
_entity.pdbx_description
1 polymer ?
#
loop_
_entity_poly.entity_id
_entity_poly.type
_entity_poly.pdbx_seq_one_letter_code
_entity_poly.pdbx_strand_id
1 'polypeptide(L)'
;MLTPESDPKTTILIPVENATEFGLRAIISSAEADEIINYFADVTVTWDRNLLQRKKANLTAARGLDLMELAKLIKVLLVQRTTAALCISDKAMLLASQNRLFSEIAMAKGLQFTDVMQMTCGAYKRDIS
;
A
#
# COMPACT_ATOMS: atom_id res chain seq x y z
N MET A 1 1.07 -17.06 20.93
CA MET A 1 -0.40 -17.06 20.70
C MET A 1 -0.73 -15.74 20.03
N LEU A 2 -1.32 -15.77 18.83
CA LEU A 2 -1.73 -14.56 18.12
C LEU A 2 -3.25 -14.53 18.03
N THR A 3 -3.83 -13.39 18.39
CA THR A 3 -5.26 -13.08 18.27
C THR A 3 -5.43 -11.98 17.23
N PRO A 4 -6.11 -12.25 16.09
CA PRO A 4 -6.40 -11.23 15.09
C PRO A 4 -7.26 -10.10 15.68
N GLU A 5 -6.92 -8.85 15.37
CA GLU A 5 -7.70 -7.68 15.83
C GLU A 5 -9.14 -7.70 15.27
N SER A 6 -9.33 -8.22 14.05
CA SER A 6 -10.64 -8.25 13.38
C SER A 6 -11.59 -9.34 13.90
N ASP A 7 -11.09 -10.36 14.60
CA ASP A 7 -11.90 -11.44 15.18
C ASP A 7 -11.28 -11.95 16.48
N PRO A 8 -11.69 -11.41 17.65
CA PRO A 8 -11.12 -11.75 18.94
C PRO A 8 -11.44 -13.19 19.40
N LYS A 9 -12.29 -13.94 18.67
CA LYS A 9 -12.69 -15.31 19.03
C LYS A 9 -11.78 -16.37 18.40
N THR A 10 -10.95 -16.01 17.43
CA THR A 10 -10.05 -16.93 16.74
C THR A 10 -8.65 -16.90 17.38
N THR A 11 -8.18 -18.04 17.88
CA THR A 11 -6.83 -18.20 18.42
C THR A 11 -5.96 -18.93 17.40
N ILE A 12 -4.87 -18.29 16.95
CA ILE A 12 -3.90 -18.91 16.07
C ILE A 12 -2.67 -19.32 16.90
N LEU A 13 -2.37 -20.63 16.89
CA LEU A 13 -1.18 -21.20 17.51
C LEU A 13 -0.12 -21.40 16.44
N ILE A 14 1.02 -20.71 16.59
CA ILE A 14 2.13 -20.77 15.65
C ILE A 14 3.38 -21.16 16.44
N PRO A 15 4.12 -22.19 16.03
CA PRO A 15 5.36 -22.57 16.68
C PRO A 15 6.36 -21.41 16.59
N VAL A 16 6.91 -21.01 17.74
CA VAL A 16 7.74 -19.80 17.90
C VAL A 16 9.04 -19.91 17.10
N GLU A 17 9.50 -21.14 16.87
CA GLU A 17 10.76 -21.46 16.19
C GLU A 17 10.69 -21.24 14.66
N ASN A 18 9.48 -21.16 14.06
CA ASN A 18 9.29 -21.05 12.60
C ASN A 18 8.40 -19.87 12.17
N ALA A 19 8.11 -18.90 13.05
CA ALA A 19 7.16 -17.83 12.78
C ALA A 19 7.51 -16.98 11.52
N THR A 20 8.79 -16.73 11.27
CA THR A 20 9.29 -16.05 10.05
C THR A 20 9.13 -16.90 8.78
N GLU A 21 9.17 -18.23 8.90
CA GLU A 21 9.00 -19.19 7.81
C GLU A 21 7.55 -19.24 7.28
N PHE A 22 6.57 -18.86 8.12
CA PHE A 22 5.16 -18.75 7.76
C PHE A 22 4.78 -17.40 7.11
N GLY A 23 5.75 -16.54 6.82
CA GLY A 23 5.50 -15.24 6.18
C GLY A 23 4.84 -14.22 7.10
N LEU A 24 4.91 -14.42 8.42
CA LEU A 24 4.48 -13.42 9.40
C LEU A 24 5.52 -12.32 9.48
N ARG A 25 5.06 -11.08 9.33
CA ARG A 25 5.87 -9.88 9.50
C ARG A 25 5.32 -9.04 10.65
N ALA A 26 6.21 -8.38 11.38
CA ALA A 26 5.80 -7.29 12.24
C ALA A 26 5.19 -6.16 11.39
N ILE A 27 4.22 -5.45 11.98
CA ILE A 27 3.74 -4.17 11.43
C ILE A 27 4.91 -3.18 11.45
N ILE A 28 4.93 -2.27 10.49
CA ILE A 28 5.93 -1.19 10.45
C ILE A 28 5.88 -0.32 11.71
N SER A 29 7.00 0.31 12.04
CA SER A 29 7.05 1.34 13.07
C SER A 29 6.30 2.60 12.63
N SER A 30 5.89 3.42 13.61
CA SER A 30 5.28 4.73 13.34
C SER A 30 6.21 5.65 12.53
N ALA A 31 7.53 5.56 12.75
CA ALA A 31 8.53 6.35 12.00
C ALA A 31 8.60 5.93 10.52
N GLU A 32 8.64 4.63 10.24
CA GLU A 32 8.57 4.11 8.85
C GLU A 32 7.25 4.51 8.17
N ALA A 33 6.14 4.52 8.92
CA ALA A 33 4.86 4.99 8.40
C ALA A 33 4.91 6.47 7.99
N ASP A 34 5.57 7.33 8.78
CA ASP A 34 5.78 8.74 8.45
C ASP A 34 6.68 8.91 7.21
N GLU A 35 7.76 8.13 7.12
CA GLU A 35 8.63 8.11 5.93
C GLU A 35 7.85 7.74 4.67
N ILE A 36 6.99 6.73 4.72
CA ILE A 36 6.15 6.32 3.59
C ILE A 36 5.16 7.40 3.20
N ILE A 37 4.51 8.05 4.18
CA ILE A 37 3.56 9.14 3.92
C ILE A 37 4.26 10.32 3.25
N ASN A 38 5.44 10.71 3.75
CA ASN A 38 6.24 11.80 3.17
C ASN A 38 6.74 11.43 1.77
N TYR A 39 7.27 10.22 1.61
CA TYR A 39 7.68 9.71 0.30
C TYR A 39 6.52 9.71 -0.71
N PHE A 40 5.33 9.27 -0.30
CA PHE A 40 4.14 9.30 -1.16
C PHE A 40 3.79 10.74 -1.59
N ALA A 41 3.92 11.71 -0.68
CA ALA A 41 3.67 13.11 -1.01
C ALA A 41 4.69 13.65 -2.02
N ASP A 42 5.98 13.34 -1.85
CA ASP A 42 7.06 13.95 -2.62
C ASP A 42 7.39 13.22 -3.93
N VAL A 43 7.12 11.92 -4.02
CA VAL A 43 7.54 11.12 -5.18
C VAL A 43 6.83 11.57 -6.45
N THR A 44 7.57 12.10 -7.42
CA THR A 44 7.02 12.37 -8.75
C THR A 44 6.89 11.06 -9.53
N VAL A 45 5.74 10.86 -10.16
CA VAL A 45 5.44 9.65 -10.92
C VAL A 45 5.11 9.97 -12.37
N THR A 46 5.62 9.14 -13.28
CA THR A 46 5.33 9.23 -14.70
C THR A 46 4.64 7.97 -15.18
N TRP A 47 3.73 8.11 -16.13
CA TRP A 47 3.10 6.96 -16.77
C TRP A 47 4.00 6.39 -17.87
N ASP A 48 4.48 5.17 -17.69
CA ASP A 48 5.28 4.48 -18.69
C ASP A 48 4.41 4.11 -19.92
N ARG A 49 4.87 4.54 -21.10
CA ARG A 49 4.24 4.27 -22.39
C ARG A 49 4.41 2.81 -22.82
N ASN A 50 5.44 2.12 -22.32
CA ASN A 50 5.64 0.69 -22.56
C ASN A 50 4.71 -0.14 -21.68
N LEU A 51 3.62 -0.62 -22.30
CA LEU A 51 2.58 -1.40 -21.62
C LEU A 51 3.12 -2.66 -20.93
N LEU A 52 4.03 -3.39 -21.57
CA LEU A 52 4.54 -4.66 -21.04
C LEU A 52 5.41 -4.42 -19.82
N GLN A 53 6.34 -3.46 -19.91
CA GLN A 53 7.23 -3.09 -18.81
C GLN A 53 6.42 -2.56 -17.62
N ARG A 54 5.46 -1.65 -17.87
CA ARG A 54 4.56 -1.13 -16.84
C ARG A 54 3.79 -2.24 -16.13
N LYS A 55 3.15 -3.14 -16.88
CA LYS A 55 2.39 -4.24 -16.28
C LYS A 55 3.28 -5.14 -15.43
N LYS A 56 4.50 -5.43 -15.88
CA LYS A 56 5.46 -6.21 -15.10
C LYS A 56 5.86 -5.48 -13.81
N ALA A 57 6.26 -4.22 -13.90
CA ALA A 57 6.66 -3.41 -12.74
C ALA A 57 5.51 -3.28 -11.73
N ASN A 58 4.30 -2.96 -12.19
CA ASN A 58 3.12 -2.84 -11.34
C ASN A 58 2.79 -4.14 -10.61
N LEU A 59 2.84 -5.28 -11.31
CA LEU A 59 2.61 -6.59 -10.69
C LEU A 59 3.69 -6.94 -9.68
N THR A 60 4.95 -6.62 -9.97
CA THR A 60 6.08 -6.83 -9.06
C THR A 60 5.89 -5.99 -7.78
N ALA A 61 5.58 -4.70 -7.90
CA ALA A 61 5.34 -3.82 -6.76
C ALA A 61 4.12 -4.26 -5.94
N ALA A 62 3.02 -4.62 -6.58
CA ALA A 62 1.79 -5.07 -5.90
C ALA A 62 2.01 -6.33 -5.05
N ARG A 63 2.85 -7.26 -5.54
CA ARG A 63 3.15 -8.56 -4.88
C ARG A 63 4.37 -8.52 -3.97
N GLY A 64 5.24 -7.52 -4.12
CA GLY A 64 6.47 -7.38 -3.36
C GLY A 64 6.23 -6.97 -1.90
N LEU A 65 7.27 -7.01 -1.07
CA LEU A 65 7.20 -6.59 0.34
C LEU A 65 7.62 -5.13 0.56
N ASP A 66 8.10 -4.47 -0.49
CA ASP A 66 8.52 -3.07 -0.43
C ASP A 66 7.31 -2.13 -0.44
N LEU A 67 7.07 -1.49 0.71
CA LEU A 67 5.96 -0.55 0.88
C LEU A 67 6.20 0.78 0.15
N MET A 68 7.44 1.18 -0.11
CA MET A 68 7.76 2.38 -0.90
C MET A 68 7.42 2.16 -2.37
N GLU A 69 7.78 1.01 -2.94
CA GLU A 69 7.37 0.66 -4.29
C GLU A 69 5.85 0.49 -4.41
N LEU A 70 5.21 -0.06 -3.37
CA LEU A 70 3.74 -0.14 -3.31
C LEU A 70 3.10 1.26 -3.26
N ALA A 71 3.65 2.18 -2.45
CA ALA A 71 3.22 3.57 -2.37
C ALA A 71 3.34 4.28 -3.73
N LYS A 72 4.47 4.10 -4.41
CA LYS A 72 4.71 4.64 -5.75
C LYS A 72 3.71 4.10 -6.77
N LEU A 73 3.45 2.78 -6.76
CA LEU A 73 2.44 2.15 -7.62
C LEU A 73 1.05 2.78 -7.42
N ILE A 74 0.62 2.93 -6.16
CA ILE A 74 -0.67 3.55 -5.84
C ILE A 74 -0.72 4.98 -6.41
N LYS A 75 0.34 5.77 -6.24
CA LYS A 75 0.41 7.14 -6.78
C LYS A 75 0.32 7.15 -8.31
N VAL A 76 1.07 6.28 -9.00
CA VAL A 76 1.02 6.13 -10.47
C VAL A 76 -0.42 5.86 -10.94
N LEU A 77 -1.12 4.93 -10.30
CA LEU A 77 -2.49 4.57 -10.69
C LEU A 77 -3.49 5.68 -10.37
N LEU A 78 -3.33 6.40 -9.26
CA LEU A 78 -4.19 7.53 -8.89
C LEU A 78 -4.03 8.70 -9.87
N VAL A 79 -2.79 9.07 -10.21
CA VAL A 79 -2.49 10.10 -11.21
C VAL A 79 -2.99 9.68 -12.59
N GLN A 80 -2.83 8.40 -12.96
CA GLN A 80 -3.38 7.92 -14.22
C GLN A 80 -4.92 8.01 -14.23
N ARG A 81 -5.58 7.71 -13.11
CA ARG A 81 -7.05 7.77 -13.00
C ARG A 81 -7.60 9.18 -13.27
N THR A 82 -6.81 10.23 -13.01
CA THR A 82 -7.22 11.62 -13.29
C THR A 82 -7.00 12.02 -14.74
N THR A 83 -6.09 11.37 -15.46
CA THR A 83 -5.82 11.65 -16.87
C THR A 83 -6.60 10.75 -17.83
N ALA A 84 -6.87 9.49 -17.46
CA ALA A 84 -7.64 8.54 -18.26
C ALA A 84 -8.32 7.46 -17.40
N ALA A 85 -9.35 6.82 -17.96
CA ALA A 85 -10.02 5.72 -17.29
C ALA A 85 -9.11 4.49 -17.12
N LEU A 86 -8.99 4.01 -15.88
CA LEU A 86 -8.31 2.75 -15.57
C LEU A 86 -9.11 1.55 -16.08
N CYS A 87 -8.42 0.51 -16.54
CA CYS A 87 -9.06 -0.77 -16.83
C CYS A 87 -9.47 -1.51 -15.54
N ILE A 88 -10.33 -2.52 -15.66
CA ILE A 88 -10.89 -3.25 -14.51
C ILE A 88 -9.78 -3.87 -13.65
N SER A 89 -8.76 -4.46 -14.27
CA SER A 89 -7.63 -5.05 -13.53
C SER A 89 -6.82 -3.99 -12.79
N ASP A 90 -6.59 -2.82 -13.39
CA ASP A 90 -5.84 -1.73 -12.75
C ASP A 90 -6.62 -1.13 -11.57
N LYS A 91 -7.96 -1.03 -11.69
CA LYS A 91 -8.83 -0.62 -10.58
C LYS A 91 -8.78 -1.61 -9.42
N ALA A 92 -8.86 -2.91 -9.70
CA ALA A 92 -8.78 -3.95 -8.69
C ALA A 92 -7.40 -3.95 -7.99
N MET A 93 -6.33 -3.78 -8.77
CA MET A 93 -4.96 -3.66 -8.26
C MET A 93 -4.77 -2.42 -7.38
N LEU A 94 -5.31 -1.27 -7.79
CA LEU A 94 -5.28 -0.05 -6.97
C LEU A 94 -5.97 -0.28 -5.63
N LEU A 95 -7.19 -0.84 -5.64
CA LEU A 95 -7.95 -1.11 -4.41
C LEU A 95 -7.19 -2.08 -3.48
N ALA A 96 -6.68 -3.18 -4.02
CA ALA A 96 -5.91 -4.16 -3.25
C ALA A 96 -4.62 -3.57 -2.65
N SER A 97 -3.93 -2.72 -3.43
CA SER A 97 -2.71 -2.05 -2.99
C SER A 97 -2.99 -1.03 -1.89
N GLN A 98 -4.06 -0.24 -2.03
CA GLN A 98 -4.52 0.70 -1.00
C GLN A 98 -4.90 -0.01 0.29
N ASN A 99 -5.67 -1.09 0.20
CA ASN A 99 -6.04 -1.90 1.37
C ASN A 99 -4.80 -2.37 2.13
N ARG A 100 -3.79 -2.87 1.42
CA ARG A 100 -2.56 -3.36 2.04
C ARG A 100 -1.74 -2.23 2.67
N LEU A 101 -1.42 -1.18 1.91
CA LEU A 101 -0.55 -0.11 2.40
C LEU A 101 -1.22 0.71 3.51
N PHE A 102 -2.48 1.09 3.33
CA PHE A 102 -3.14 1.98 4.29
C PHE A 102 -3.50 1.24 5.58
N SER A 103 -3.76 -0.07 5.53
CA SER A 103 -3.95 -0.85 6.77
C SER A 103 -2.65 -0.93 7.57
N GLU A 104 -1.49 -1.13 6.93
CA GLU A 104 -0.19 -1.11 7.61
C GLU A 104 0.06 0.24 8.30
N ILE A 105 -0.15 1.34 7.58
CA ILE A 105 0.03 2.70 8.13
C ILE A 105 -0.98 2.99 9.25
N ALA A 106 -2.24 2.59 9.07
CA ALA A 106 -3.30 2.77 10.05
C ALA A 106 -2.96 2.05 11.36
N MET A 107 -2.54 0.78 11.28
CA MET A 107 -2.12 -0.01 12.44
C MET A 107 -0.87 0.57 13.11
N ALA A 108 0.14 0.96 12.32
CA ALA A 108 1.39 1.51 12.84
C ALA A 108 1.21 2.85 13.57
N LYS A 109 0.24 3.66 13.14
CA LYS A 109 -0.03 5.00 13.69
C LYS A 109 -1.26 5.06 14.61
N GLY A 110 -2.02 3.97 14.75
CA GLY A 110 -3.29 3.98 15.47
C GLY A 110 -4.36 4.88 14.83
N LEU A 111 -4.33 5.04 13.51
CA LEU A 111 -5.26 5.85 12.73
C LEU A 111 -6.37 5.00 12.11
N GLN A 112 -7.47 5.62 11.69
CA GLN A 112 -8.45 4.91 10.87
C GLN A 112 -7.99 4.86 9.42
N PHE A 113 -8.36 3.79 8.71
CA PHE A 113 -8.09 3.61 7.28
C PHE A 113 -8.52 4.84 6.45
N THR A 114 -9.67 5.43 6.79
CA THR A 114 -10.23 6.62 6.14
C THR A 114 -9.34 7.84 6.30
N ASP A 115 -8.70 8.00 7.45
CA ASP A 115 -7.83 9.14 7.74
C ASP A 115 -6.56 9.06 6.89
N VAL A 116 -5.95 7.88 6.83
CA VAL A 116 -4.78 7.62 5.98
C VAL A 116 -5.11 7.83 4.50
N MET A 117 -6.28 7.35 4.07
CA MET A 117 -6.76 7.55 2.70
C MET A 117 -6.96 9.04 2.40
N GLN A 118 -7.47 9.84 3.34
CA GLN A 118 -7.68 11.28 3.15
C GLN A 118 -6.35 12.04 3.08
N MET A 119 -5.39 11.71 3.94
CA MET A 119 -4.03 12.30 3.94
C MET A 119 -3.33 12.06 2.60
N THR A 120 -3.35 10.82 2.11
CA THR A 120 -2.73 10.45 0.83
C THR A 120 -3.51 10.99 -0.38
N CYS A 121 -4.84 11.04 -0.32
CA CYS A 121 -5.65 11.64 -1.39
C CYS A 121 -5.46 13.16 -1.50
N GLY A 122 -5.21 13.85 -0.39
CA GLY A 122 -4.84 15.27 -0.42
C GLY A 122 -3.48 15.51 -1.08
N ALA A 123 -2.54 14.57 -0.91
CA ALA A 123 -1.17 14.71 -1.39
C ALA A 123 -1.05 14.66 -2.93
N TYR A 124 -1.71 13.71 -3.61
CA TYR A 124 -1.55 13.57 -5.08
C TYR A 124 -2.23 14.69 -5.89
N LYS A 125 -3.16 15.46 -5.30
CA LYS A 125 -3.80 16.59 -5.99
C LYS A 125 -2.81 17.71 -6.36
N ARG A 126 -1.68 17.79 -5.64
CA ARG A 126 -0.59 18.75 -5.94
C ARG A 126 0.08 18.45 -7.28
N ASP A 127 0.14 17.18 -7.68
CA ASP A 127 0.74 16.74 -8.95
C ASP A 127 -0.15 17.03 -10.18
N ILE A 128 -1.37 17.55 -9.97
CA ILE A 128 -2.37 17.82 -11.02
C ILE A 128 -2.58 19.33 -11.22
N SER A 129 -2.04 20.17 -10.33
CA SER A 129 -2.08 21.64 -10.43
C SER A 129 -0.84 22.16 -11.12
#